data_AF-A0A6N3UQV8-F1
#
_entry.id   AF-A0A6N3UQV8-F1
#
_cell.length_a   1.000
_cell.length_b   1.000
_cell.length_c   1.000
_cell.angle_alpha   90.00
_cell.angle_beta   90.00
_cell.angle_gamma   90.00
#
_symmetry.space_group_name_H-M   'P 1'
#
loop_
_entity.id
_entity.type
_entity.pdbx_description
1 polymer ?
#
loop_
_entity_poly.entity_id
_entity_poly.type
_entity_poly.pdbx_seq_one_letter_code
_entity_poly.pdbx_strand_id
1 'polypeptide(L)' 'MNSLDTEAFEALLVNCADEPIRYPGAIQPHGVLVTLSEPALCIEQISHNVQDLFGLNPHALLGQPLSMLTGPTAAA' A
#
# COMPACT_ATOMS: atom_id res chain seq x y z
N MET A 1 -23.27 2.97 34.67
CA MET A 1 -23.12 2.94 33.20
C MET A 1 -24.50 3.22 32.66
N ASN A 2 -24.67 4.38 32.03
CA ASN A 2 -25.99 4.85 31.61
C ASN A 2 -26.30 4.23 30.24
N SER A 3 -27.55 3.88 29.92
CA SER A 3 -27.89 3.18 28.67
C SER A 3 -27.47 3.92 27.39
N LEU A 4 -27.28 5.24 27.46
CA LEU A 4 -26.72 6.07 26.39
C LEU A 4 -25.25 5.70 26.03
N ASP A 5 -24.50 5.15 26.99
CA ASP A 5 -23.11 4.70 26.78
C ASP A 5 -23.07 3.37 26.00
N THR A 6 -24.10 2.53 26.14
CA THR A 6 -24.16 1.20 25.51
C THR A 6 -24.49 1.29 24.03
N GLU A 7 -25.50 2.08 23.64
CA GLU A 7 -25.87 2.23 22.23
C GLU A 7 -24.76 2.89 21.41
N ALA A 8 -24.09 3.89 21.97
CA ALA A 8 -22.94 4.53 21.34
C ALA A 8 -21.75 3.56 21.16
N PHE A 9 -21.53 2.67 22.14
CA PHE A 9 -20.46 1.68 22.06
C PHE A 9 -20.74 0.61 21.00
N GLU A 10 -21.97 0.09 20.92
CA GLU A 10 -22.37 -0.87 19.89
C GLU A 10 -22.21 -0.27 18.47
N ALA A 11 -22.58 1.00 18.29
CA ALA A 11 -22.39 1.70 17.02
C ALA A 11 -20.91 1.80 16.61
N LEU A 12 -19.99 1.99 17.56
CA LEU A 12 -18.54 1.99 17.28
C LEU A 12 -18.04 0.61 16.85
N LEU A 13 -18.52 -0.47 17.48
CA LEU A 13 -18.13 -1.84 17.10
C LEU A 13 -18.59 -2.19 15.68
N VAL A 14 -19.81 -1.80 15.30
CA VAL A 14 -20.32 -1.98 13.95
C VAL A 14 -19.45 -1.23 12.94
N ASN A 15 -19.11 0.04 13.22
CA ASN A 15 -18.23 0.81 12.35
C ASN A 15 -16.82 0.20 12.22
N CYS A 16 -16.25 -0.33 13.31
CA CYS A 16 -14.97 -1.05 13.26
C CYS A 16 -15.05 -2.35 12.44
N ALA A 17 -16.18 -3.06 12.49
CA ALA A 17 -16.37 -4.29 11.71
C ALA A 17 -16.52 -4.02 10.20
N ASP A 18 -17.08 -2.86 9.84
CA ASP A 18 -17.29 -2.45 8.45
C ASP A 18 -16.08 -1.72 7.83
N GLU A 19 -15.04 -1.42 8.61
CA GLU A 19 -13.85 -0.76 8.10
C GLU A 19 -13.15 -1.64 7.04
N PRO A 20 -12.82 -1.09 5.85
CA PRO A 20 -12.17 -1.84 4.78
C PRO A 20 -10.67 -2.03 5.02
N ILE A 21 -10.29 -2.67 6.13
CA ILE A 21 -8.90 -2.88 6.55
C ILE A 21 -8.05 -3.69 5.55
N ARG A 22 -8.69 -4.41 4.62
CA ARG A 22 -8.00 -5.17 3.56
C ARG A 22 -7.49 -4.29 2.41
N TYR A 23 -8.03 -3.08 2.26
CA TYR A 23 -7.68 -2.15 1.18
C TYR A 23 -7.50 -0.74 1.75
N PRO A 24 -6.54 -0.54 2.66
CA PRO A 24 -6.35 0.74 3.35
C PRO A 24 -5.93 1.88 2.41
N GLY A 25 -5.48 1.56 1.18
CA GLY A 25 -4.99 2.56 0.22
C GLY A 25 -3.61 3.14 0.56
N ALA A 26 -2.98 2.69 1.65
CA ALA A 26 -1.68 3.13 2.11
C ALA A 26 -0.88 1.99 2.74
N ILE A 27 0.41 2.22 2.91
CA ILE A 27 1.34 1.32 3.62
C ILE A 27 2.02 2.07 4.78
N GLN A 28 2.62 1.34 5.70
CA GLN A 28 3.56 1.93 6.66
C GLN A 28 4.83 2.42 5.94
N PRO A 29 5.48 3.50 6.43
CA PRO A 29 6.51 4.22 5.67
C PRO A 29 7.90 3.55 5.68
N HIS A 30 8.05 2.40 6.34
CA HIS A 30 9.35 1.75 6.56
C HIS A 30 9.89 0.98 5.35
N GLY A 31 9.12 0.88 4.27
CA GLY A 31 9.49 0.19 3.04
C GLY A 31 8.66 0.67 1.86
N VAL A 32 8.82 0.01 0.71
CA VAL A 32 8.08 0.31 -0.52
C VAL A 32 7.20 -0.89 -0.87
N LEU A 33 5.99 -0.63 -1.35
CA LEU A 33 5.11 -1.65 -1.91
C LEU A 33 5.04 -1.46 -3.42
N VAL A 34 5.16 -2.57 -4.15
CA VAL A 34 5.09 -2.62 -5.61
C VAL A 34 4.13 -3.73 -6.01
N THR A 35 3.28 -3.47 -6.99
CA THR A 35 2.49 -4.51 -7.66
C THR A 35 3.03 -4.70 -9.06
N LEU A 36 3.08 -5.96 -9.51
CA LEU A 36 3.74 -6.35 -10.74
C LEU A 36 2.77 -7.10 -11.65
N SER A 37 2.86 -6.88 -12.95
CA SER A 37 2.21 -7.72 -13.95
C SER A 37 3.10 -8.90 -14.32
N GLU A 38 2.51 -10.09 -14.40
CA GLU A 38 3.16 -11.30 -14.90
C GLU A 38 2.93 -11.46 -16.41
N PRO A 39 3.87 -12.08 -17.15
CA PRO A 39 5.14 -12.65 -16.69
C PRO A 39 6.31 -11.66 -16.70
N ALA A 40 6.12 -10.45 -17.23
CA ALA A 40 7.20 -9.51 -17.51
C ALA A 40 7.74 -8.76 -16.27
N LEU A 41 7.04 -8.88 -15.13
CA LEU A 41 7.34 -8.16 -13.88
C LEU A 41 7.41 -6.64 -14.08
N CYS A 42 6.47 -6.10 -14.85
CA CYS A 42 6.33 -4.65 -15.03
C CYS A 42 5.58 -4.05 -13.85
N ILE A 43 6.01 -2.88 -13.41
CA ILE A 43 5.44 -2.15 -12.27
C ILE A 43 4.08 -1.57 -12.66
N GLU A 44 3.00 -2.10 -12.06
CA GLU A 44 1.63 -1.61 -12.25
C GLU A 44 1.30 -0.51 -11.24
N GLN A 45 1.77 -0.66 -10.00
CA GLN A 45 1.63 0.33 -8.95
C GLN A 45 2.89 0.36 -8.08
N ILE A 46 3.19 1.54 -7.53
CA ILE A 46 4.27 1.74 -6.58
C ILE A 46 3.85 2.73 -5.50
N SER A 47 4.24 2.48 -4.25
CA SER A 47 3.96 3.40 -3.15
C SER A 47 4.67 4.74 -3.33
N HIS A 48 4.00 5.82 -2.93
CA HIS A 48 4.48 7.19 -3.15
C HIS A 48 5.86 7.47 -2.51
N ASN A 49 6.14 6.85 -1.36
CA ASN A 49 7.38 7.01 -0.61
C ASN A 49 8.62 6.39 -1.28
N VAL A 50 8.50 5.82 -2.49
CA VAL A 50 9.67 5.41 -3.29
C VAL A 50 10.59 6.59 -3.57
N GLN A 51 10.05 7.79 -3.70
CA GLN A 51 10.86 9.00 -3.89
C GLN A 51 11.76 9.26 -2.68
N ASP A 52 11.23 9.10 -1.48
CA ASP A 52 11.97 9.37 -0.24
C ASP A 52 13.04 8.30 0.03
N LEU A 53 12.73 7.03 -0.26
CA LEU A 53 13.62 5.90 0.04
C LEU A 53 14.64 5.59 -1.06
N PHE A 54 14.28 5.80 -2.33
CA PHE A 54 15.12 5.45 -3.50
C PHE A 54 15.53 6.65 -4.35
N GLY A 55 14.97 7.84 -4.12
CA GLY A 55 15.26 9.04 -4.93
C GLY A 55 14.65 8.98 -6.33
N LEU A 56 13.71 8.06 -6.59
CA LEU A 56 13.11 7.84 -7.89
C LEU A 56 11.69 8.42 -7.95
N ASN A 57 11.35 9.06 -9.08
CA ASN A 57 9.98 9.53 -9.28
C ASN A 57 9.05 8.33 -9.49
N PRO A 58 7.99 8.15 -8.69
CA PRO A 58 7.06 7.02 -8.83
C PRO A 58 6.43 6.92 -10.22
N HIS A 59 6.10 8.06 -10.85
CA HIS A 59 5.50 8.07 -12.19
C HIS A 59 6.47 7.60 -13.28
N ALA A 60 7.79 7.77 -13.07
CA ALA A 60 8.79 7.30 -14.01
C ALA A 60 8.98 5.77 -13.96
N LEU A 61 8.50 5.12 -12.89
CA LEU A 61 8.62 3.68 -12.68
C LEU A 61 7.42 2.90 -13.19
N LEU A 62 6.25 3.53 -13.37
CA LEU A 62 5.06 2.86 -13.88
C LEU A 62 5.29 2.31 -15.31
N GLY A 63 4.89 1.06 -15.51
CA GLY A 63 5.11 0.30 -16.76
C GLY A 63 6.55 -0.12 -17.00
N GLN A 64 7.49 0.23 -16.12
CA GLN A 64 8.88 -0.20 -16.22
C GLN A 64 9.09 -1.59 -15.59
N PRO A 65 10.12 -2.34 -16.01
CA PRO A 65 10.49 -3.59 -15.36
C PRO A 65 10.93 -3.36 -13.90
N LEU A 66 10.72 -4.36 -13.03
CA LEU A 66 11.16 -4.33 -11.63
C LEU A 66 12.66 -4.01 -11.46
N SER A 67 13.49 -4.38 -12.43
CA SER A 67 14.94 -4.12 -12.44
C SER A 67 15.30 -2.64 -12.39
N MET A 68 14.40 -1.74 -12.79
CA MET A 68 14.60 -0.29 -12.65
C MET A 68 14.61 0.16 -11.18
N LEU A 69 13.96 -0.61 -10.29
CA LEU A 69 13.92 -0.33 -8.85
C LEU A 69 14.98 -1.13 -8.09
N THR A 70 15.13 -2.43 -8.39
CA THR A 70 15.97 -3.35 -7.59
C THR A 70 17.36 -3.59 -8.19
N GLY A 71 17.61 -3.12 -9.40
CA GLY A 71 18.78 -3.47 -10.20
C GLY A 71 18.67 -4.87 -10.83
N PRO A 72 19.56 -5.20 -11.78
CA PRO A 72 19.45 -6.42 -12.59
C PRO A 72 19.63 -7.71 -11.78
N THR A 73 20.40 -7.68 -10.70
CA THR A 73 20.70 -8.88 -9.89
C THR A 73 19.52 -9.31 -9.02
N ALA A 74 18.73 -8.35 -8.52
CA ALA A 74 17.62 -8.63 -7.63
C ALA A 74 16.27 -8.78 -8.36
N ALA A 75 16.21 -8.47 -9.66
CA ALA A 75 15.04 -8.64 -10.51
C ALA A 75 15.07 -9.92 -11.38
N ALA A 76 16.09 -10.76 -11.22
CA ALA A 76 16.26 -12.01 -11.96
C ALA A 76 15.38 -13.14 -11.40
#